data_AF-A0A3F3PKC2-F1
#
_entry.id   AF-A0A3F3PKC2-F1
#
_cell.length_a   1.000
_cell.length_b   1.000
_cell.length_c   1.000
_cell.angle_alpha   90.00
_cell.angle_beta   90.00
_cell.angle_gamma   90.00
#
_symmetry.space_group_name_H-M   'P 1'
#
loop_
_entity.id
_entity.type
_entity.pdbx_description
1 polymer ?
#
loop_
_entity_poly.entity_id
_entity_poly.type
_entity_poly.pdbx_seq_one_letter_code
_entity_poly.pdbx_strand_id
1 'polypeptide(L)'
;MNKETSEYPHRQLLPKASLGKVGHSHSPVHAPSKRRSFACTNCRRKHIKCTGPPSCETCVHSGRTSLRHAEKATERYRNALVMVIQTFKSGADQDVRDLVDRIKQSSSVDDSLAELQEMTH
;
A
#
# COMPACT_ATOMS: atom_id res chain seq x y z
N MET A 1 31.68 12.65 -50.72
CA MET A 1 31.45 13.46 -49.51
C MET A 1 30.03 13.98 -49.57
N ASN A 2 29.17 13.65 -48.61
CA ASN A 2 27.94 14.38 -48.30
C ASN A 2 27.59 14.06 -46.84
N LYS A 3 27.42 15.11 -46.05
CA LYS A 3 27.25 15.11 -44.59
C LYS A 3 25.86 15.67 -44.33
N GLU A 4 24.86 14.81 -44.11
CA GLU A 4 23.51 15.27 -43.75
C GLU A 4 23.45 15.50 -42.24
N THR A 5 23.49 16.77 -41.87
CA THR A 5 23.24 17.25 -40.51
C THR A 5 21.74 17.31 -40.25
N SER A 6 21.34 16.67 -39.15
CA SER A 6 20.01 16.67 -38.55
C SER A 6 19.52 18.09 -38.23
N GLU A 7 18.43 18.52 -38.85
CA GLU A 7 17.69 19.73 -38.50
C GLU A 7 16.37 19.34 -37.82
N TYR A 8 16.34 19.38 -36.49
CA TYR A 8 15.10 19.37 -35.72
C TYR A 8 14.59 20.82 -35.61
N PRO A 9 13.32 21.12 -35.90
CA PRO A 9 12.80 22.48 -35.79
C PRO A 9 12.75 22.91 -34.31
N HIS A 10 13.53 23.94 -33.98
CA HIS A 10 13.53 24.60 -32.68
C HIS A 10 12.15 25.18 -32.37
N ARG A 11 11.54 24.71 -31.28
CA ARG A 11 10.26 25.19 -30.77
C ARG A 11 10.41 26.64 -30.27
N GLN A 12 9.81 27.59 -30.98
CA GLN A 12 9.80 29.00 -30.57
C GLN A 12 8.93 29.19 -29.32
N LEU A 13 9.47 29.85 -28.30
CA LEU A 13 8.74 30.27 -27.11
C LEU A 13 8.12 31.64 -27.35
N LEU A 14 6.79 31.76 -27.15
CA LEU A 14 6.04 33.01 -27.34
C LEU A 14 6.33 34.05 -26.24
N PRO A 15 6.26 35.36 -26.54
CA PRO A 15 6.55 36.42 -25.56
C PRO A 15 5.51 36.51 -24.44
N LYS A 16 5.95 36.87 -23.24
CA LYS A 16 5.09 37.21 -22.10
C LYS A 16 4.28 38.48 -22.40
N ALA A 17 2.98 38.34 -22.63
CA ALA A 17 2.07 39.48 -22.63
C ALA A 17 1.89 40.01 -21.20
N SER A 18 1.97 41.34 -21.10
CA SER A 18 2.00 42.18 -19.91
C SER A 18 0.70 42.16 -19.09
N LEU A 19 0.85 42.37 -17.79
CA LEU A 19 -0.21 42.64 -16.81
C LEU A 19 -1.11 43.81 -17.26
N GLY A 20 -2.41 43.54 -17.43
CA GLY A 20 -3.47 44.54 -17.45
C GLY A 20 -4.52 44.21 -16.39
N LYS A 21 -4.74 45.12 -15.44
CA LYS A 21 -5.85 45.05 -14.46
C LYS A 21 -7.08 45.80 -14.99
N VAL A 22 -8.24 45.32 -14.53
CA VAL A 22 -9.52 45.99 -14.23
C VAL A 22 -10.70 45.57 -15.12
N GLY A 23 -11.72 44.99 -14.48
CA GLY A 23 -13.08 44.83 -14.99
C GLY A 23 -13.89 43.78 -14.22
N HIS A 24 -14.86 44.21 -13.41
CA HIS A 24 -15.74 43.37 -12.58
C HIS A 24 -16.75 42.55 -13.39
N SER A 25 -17.30 41.53 -12.71
CA SER A 25 -18.52 40.78 -13.03
C SER A 25 -18.41 39.74 -14.14
N HIS A 26 -18.10 38.50 -13.75
CA HIS A 26 -19.01 37.36 -13.87
C HIS A 26 -18.36 36.20 -13.10
N SER A 27 -19.03 35.72 -12.07
CA SER A 27 -18.61 34.53 -11.32
C SER A 27 -18.62 33.35 -12.30
N PRO A 28 -17.47 32.73 -12.66
CA PRO A 28 -17.51 31.52 -13.43
C PRO A 28 -17.84 30.40 -12.45
N VAL A 29 -19.06 29.86 -12.56
CA VAL A 29 -19.37 28.52 -12.09
C VAL A 29 -18.18 27.65 -12.47
N HIS A 30 -17.44 27.16 -11.46
CA HIS A 30 -16.31 26.28 -11.66
C HIS A 30 -16.80 25.06 -12.44
N ALA A 31 -16.71 25.11 -13.77
CA ALA A 31 -16.71 23.90 -14.57
C ALA A 31 -15.60 23.03 -13.97
N PRO A 32 -15.86 21.75 -13.63
CA PRO A 32 -14.79 20.88 -13.19
C PRO A 32 -13.79 20.87 -14.34
N SER A 33 -12.67 21.57 -14.11
CA SER A 33 -11.53 21.55 -15.00
C SER A 33 -11.29 20.07 -15.28
N LYS A 34 -11.44 19.67 -16.55
CA LYS A 34 -11.00 18.35 -17.03
C LYS A 34 -9.48 18.32 -16.86
N ARG A 35 -9.01 18.25 -15.62
CA ARG A 35 -7.65 17.83 -15.31
C ARG A 35 -7.56 16.46 -15.96
N ARG A 36 -6.68 16.33 -16.95
CA ARG A 36 -6.22 15.00 -17.40
C ARG A 36 -6.00 14.20 -16.12
N SER A 37 -6.81 13.16 -15.91
CA SER A 37 -6.79 12.41 -14.67
C SER A 37 -5.48 11.65 -14.64
N PHE A 38 -4.44 12.28 -14.11
CA PHE A 38 -3.20 11.59 -13.83
C PHE A 38 -3.48 10.57 -12.73
N ALA A 39 -3.06 9.33 -12.96
CA ALA A 39 -3.10 8.31 -11.93
C ALA A 39 -2.40 8.82 -10.67
N CYS A 40 -2.96 8.51 -9.50
CA CYS A 40 -2.32 8.86 -8.24
C CYS A 40 -0.93 8.21 -8.15
N THR A 41 -0.04 8.75 -7.31
CA THR A 41 1.33 8.25 -7.18
C THR A 41 1.39 6.75 -6.85
N ASN A 42 0.45 6.24 -6.05
CA ASN A 42 0.41 4.82 -5.67
C ASN A 42 0.05 3.92 -6.85
N CYS A 43 -1.05 4.20 -7.56
CA CYS A 43 -1.45 3.44 -8.75
C CYS A 43 -0.40 3.52 -9.87
N ARG A 44 0.24 4.69 -10.03
CA ARG A 44 1.34 4.85 -10.99
C ARG A 44 2.54 3.98 -10.61
N ARG A 45 2.94 3.91 -9.34
CA ARG A 45 4.04 3.03 -8.89
C ARG A 45 3.72 1.55 -9.07
N LYS A 46 2.46 1.17 -8.85
CA LYS A 46 2.01 -0.23 -8.97
C LYS A 46 1.60 -0.64 -10.38
N HIS A 47 1.64 0.27 -11.36
CA HIS A 47 1.16 0.06 -12.73
C HIS A 47 -0.28 -0.52 -12.80
N ILE A 48 -1.17 -0.01 -11.95
CA ILE A 48 -2.59 -0.44 -11.90
C ILE A 48 -3.54 0.69 -12.31
N LYS A 49 -4.76 0.32 -12.70
CA LYS A 49 -5.84 1.28 -13.05
C LYS A 49 -6.13 2.18 -11.85
N CYS A 50 -6.16 3.49 -12.09
CA CYS A 50 -6.51 4.50 -11.10
C CYS A 50 -7.92 5.04 -11.38
N THR A 51 -8.77 5.08 -10.38
CA THR A 51 -10.14 5.64 -10.49
C THR A 51 -10.20 7.15 -10.28
N GLY A 52 -9.12 7.78 -9.77
CA GLY A 52 -8.98 9.24 -9.68
C GLY A 52 -8.97 9.78 -8.24
N PRO A 53 -8.78 11.11 -8.06
CA PRO A 53 -8.81 11.80 -6.76
C PRO A 53 -10.24 11.94 -6.20
N PRO A 54 -10.43 12.28 -4.91
CA PRO A 54 -9.43 12.63 -3.89
C PRO A 54 -8.72 11.43 -3.26
N SER A 55 -9.40 10.29 -3.13
CA SER A 55 -8.83 9.01 -2.72
C SER A 55 -9.27 7.94 -3.72
N CYS A 56 -8.32 7.43 -4.49
CA CYS A 56 -8.64 6.45 -5.51
C CYS A 56 -9.22 5.17 -4.87
N GLU A 57 -10.33 4.67 -5.38
CA GLU A 57 -11.02 3.48 -4.83
C GLU A 57 -10.08 2.27 -4.75
N THR A 58 -9.24 2.08 -5.75
CA THR A 58 -8.21 1.02 -5.77
C THR A 58 -7.24 1.14 -4.59
N CYS A 59 -6.86 2.37 -4.25
CA CYS A 59 -5.95 2.70 -3.15
C CYS A 59 -6.64 2.45 -1.81
N VAL A 60 -7.88 2.92 -1.68
CA VAL A 60 -8.70 2.73 -0.48
C VAL A 60 -8.96 1.25 -0.24
N HIS A 61 -9.33 0.51 -1.28
CA HIS A 61 -9.57 -0.92 -1.20
C HIS A 61 -8.29 -1.68 -0.83
N SER A 62 -7.16 -1.40 -1.50
CA SER A 62 -5.87 -1.99 -1.16
C SER A 62 -5.43 -1.68 0.27
N GLY A 63 -5.71 -0.47 0.78
CA GLY A 63 -5.41 -0.11 2.17
C GLY A 63 -6.29 -0.85 3.17
N ARG A 64 -7.58 -0.99 2.87
CA ARG A 64 -8.52 -1.77 3.69
C ARG A 64 -8.16 -3.24 3.71
N THR A 65 -7.80 -3.83 2.58
CA THR A 65 -7.38 -5.23 2.53
C THR A 65 -6.09 -5.42 3.30
N SER A 66 -5.07 -4.59 3.12
CA SER A 66 -3.82 -4.70 3.89
C SER A 66 -4.05 -4.56 5.40
N LEU A 67 -4.92 -3.64 5.82
CA LEU A 67 -5.27 -3.48 7.24
C LEU A 67 -5.93 -4.74 7.80
N ARG A 68 -6.93 -5.30 7.10
CA ARG A 68 -7.59 -6.54 7.53
C ARG A 68 -6.64 -7.74 7.61
N HIS A 69 -5.68 -7.83 6.69
CA HIS A 69 -4.66 -8.88 6.73
C HIS A 69 -3.73 -8.69 7.92
N ALA A 70 -3.31 -7.45 8.21
CA ALA A 70 -2.51 -7.12 9.37
C ALA A 70 -3.26 -7.44 10.68
N GLU A 71 -4.52 -7.03 10.81
CA GLU A 71 -5.39 -7.35 11.96
C GLU A 71 -5.50 -8.86 12.18
N LYS A 72 -5.77 -9.62 11.12
CA LYS A 72 -5.86 -11.09 11.20
C LYS A 72 -4.52 -11.72 11.60
N ALA A 73 -3.41 -11.23 11.08
CA ALA A 73 -2.08 -11.71 11.47
C ALA A 73 -1.81 -11.40 12.96
N THR A 74 -2.07 -10.17 13.41
CA THR A 74 -1.93 -9.78 14.83
C THR A 74 -2.76 -10.65 15.75
N GLU A 75 -4.00 -10.97 15.37
CA GLU A 75 -4.87 -11.85 16.16
C GLU A 75 -4.29 -13.27 16.28
N ARG A 76 -3.73 -13.81 15.20
CA ARG A 76 -3.06 -15.11 15.23
C ARG A 76 -1.87 -15.13 16.20
N TYR A 77 -1.02 -14.11 16.14
CA TYR A 77 0.11 -13.97 17.07
C TYR A 77 -0.37 -13.84 18.52
N ARG A 78 -1.44 -13.06 18.75
CA ARG A 78 -2.03 -12.89 20.08
C ARG A 78 -2.47 -14.24 20.65
N ASN A 79 -3.17 -15.05 19.86
CA ASN A 79 -3.65 -16.36 20.31
C ASN A 79 -2.50 -17.33 20.61
N ALA A 80 -1.47 -17.35 19.76
CA ALA A 80 -0.28 -18.17 20.01
C ALA A 80 0.47 -17.73 21.28
N LEU A 81 0.58 -16.43 21.54
CA LEU A 81 1.19 -15.94 22.78
C LEU A 81 0.38 -16.34 24.02
N VAL A 82 -0.95 -16.29 23.95
CA VAL A 82 -1.82 -16.76 25.04
C VAL A 82 -1.55 -18.24 25.34
N MET A 83 -1.46 -19.08 24.31
CA MET A 83 -1.12 -20.50 24.43
C MET A 83 0.24 -20.71 25.11
N VAL A 84 1.29 -20.05 24.62
CA VAL A 84 2.64 -20.16 25.21
C VAL A 84 2.64 -19.74 26.69
N ILE A 85 1.94 -18.66 27.03
CA ILE A 85 1.80 -18.21 28.42
C ILE A 85 1.04 -19.25 29.25
N GLN A 86 -0.02 -19.86 28.72
CA GLN A 86 -0.77 -20.92 29.41
C GLN A 86 0.07 -22.16 29.65
N THR A 87 0.86 -22.60 28.66
CA THR A 87 1.84 -23.68 28.80
C THR A 87 2.86 -23.40 29.90
N PHE A 88 3.41 -22.18 29.96
CA PHE A 88 4.32 -21.84 31.05
C PHE A 88 3.62 -21.73 32.41
N LYS A 89 2.35 -21.33 32.43
CA LYS A 89 1.56 -21.27 33.68
C LYS A 89 1.14 -22.63 34.20
N SER A 90 0.92 -23.63 33.34
CA SER A 90 0.58 -24.99 33.78
C SER A 90 1.74 -25.63 34.55
N GLY A 91 2.98 -25.22 34.26
CA GLY A 91 4.18 -25.75 34.89
C GLY A 91 4.46 -27.21 34.51
N ALA A 92 3.78 -27.73 33.49
CA ALA A 92 3.98 -29.08 33.00
C ALA A 92 5.22 -29.12 32.09
N ASP A 93 6.30 -29.71 32.58
CA ASP A 93 7.55 -29.82 31.82
C ASP A 93 7.38 -30.53 30.47
N GLN A 94 6.40 -31.44 30.36
CA GLN A 94 6.13 -32.13 29.11
C GLN A 94 5.57 -31.16 28.05
N ASP A 95 4.58 -30.33 28.42
CA ASP A 95 4.00 -29.34 27.52
C ASP A 95 5.06 -28.33 27.06
N VAL A 96 5.99 -27.96 27.95
CA VAL A 96 7.12 -27.07 27.62
C VAL A 96 8.09 -27.73 26.64
N ARG A 97 8.41 -29.01 26.83
CA ARG A 97 9.26 -29.77 25.90
C ARG A 97 8.61 -29.90 24.53
N ASP A 98 7.33 -30.27 24.49
CA ASP A 98 6.56 -30.42 23.26
C ASP A 98 6.48 -29.09 22.50
N LEU A 99 6.25 -27.98 23.22
CA LEU A 99 6.28 -26.63 22.67
C LEU A 99 7.64 -26.30 22.02
N VAL A 100 8.74 -26.56 22.73
CA VAL A 100 10.09 -26.30 22.23
C VAL A 100 10.40 -27.14 20.99
N ASP A 101 10.01 -28.41 20.99
CA ASP A 101 10.27 -29.31 19.86
C ASP A 101 9.51 -28.88 18.60
N ARG A 102 8.23 -28.46 18.73
CA ARG A 102 7.46 -27.89 17.61
C ARG A 102 8.07 -26.61 17.06
N ILE A 103 8.49 -25.69 17.93
CA ILE A 103 9.17 -24.46 17.49
C ILE A 103 10.47 -24.80 16.76
N LYS A 104 11.24 -25.79 17.22
CA LYS A 104 12.47 -26.21 16.55
C LYS A 104 12.24 -26.91 15.21
N GLN A 105 11.11 -27.62 15.05
CA GLN A 105 10.76 -28.30 13.80
C GLN A 105 10.26 -27.33 12.73
N SER A 106 9.79 -26.15 13.12
CA SER A 106 9.29 -25.14 12.19
C SER A 106 10.42 -24.48 11.38
N SER A 107 10.17 -24.27 10.07
CA SER A 107 11.15 -23.65 9.17
C SER A 107 11.08 -22.12 9.14
N SER A 108 9.96 -21.56 9.65
CA SER A 108 9.69 -20.14 9.73
C SER A 108 8.78 -19.83 10.93
N VAL A 109 8.73 -18.56 11.31
CA VAL A 109 7.83 -18.07 12.37
C VAL A 109 6.35 -18.31 12.01
N ASP A 110 5.99 -18.19 10.73
CA ASP A 110 4.62 -18.46 10.28
C ASP A 110 4.29 -19.95 10.37
N ASP A 111 5.25 -20.84 10.12
CA ASP A 111 5.08 -22.28 10.34
C ASP A 111 4.93 -22.60 11.83
N SER A 112 5.76 -21.99 12.69
CA SER A 112 5.61 -22.16 14.15
C SER A 112 4.22 -21.73 14.59
N LEU A 113 3.70 -20.64 14.02
CA LEU A 113 2.39 -20.11 14.35
C LEU A 113 1.25 -21.06 13.92
N ALA A 114 1.39 -21.72 12.77
CA ALA A 114 0.43 -22.72 12.31
C ALA A 114 0.43 -23.96 13.23
N GLU A 115 1.61 -24.48 13.57
CA GLU A 115 1.77 -25.62 14.49
C GLU A 115 1.17 -25.35 15.88
N LEU A 116 1.39 -24.14 16.40
CA LEU A 116 0.81 -23.73 17.68
C LEU A 116 -0.71 -23.61 17.63
N GLN A 117 -1.30 -23.27 16.48
CA GLN A 117 -2.75 -23.21 16.35
C GLN A 117 -3.41 -24.59 16.34
N GLU A 118 -2.70 -25.63 15.87
CA GLU A 118 -3.21 -27.00 15.89
C GLU A 118 -3.27 -27.60 17.30
N MET A 119 -2.45 -27.11 18.24
CA MET A 119 -2.51 -27.51 19.65
C MET A 119 -3.76 -27.00 20.39
N THR A 120 -4.55 -26.11 19.78
CA THR A 120 -5.75 -25.51 20.39
C THR A 120 -7.04 -26.32 20.15
N HIS A 121 -6.95 -27.49 19.50
CA HIS A 121 -8.09 -28.36 19.17
C HIS A 121 -8.13 -29.64 19.98
#